data_AF-A0A533SI86-F1
#
_entry.id   AF-A0A533SI86-F1
#
_cell.length_a   1.000
_cell.length_b   1.000
_cell.length_c   1.000
_cell.angle_alpha   90.00
_cell.angle_beta   90.00
_cell.angle_gamma   90.00
#
_symmetry.space_group_name_H-M   'P 1'
#
loop_
_entity.id
_entity.type
_entity.pdbx_description
1 polymer ?
#
loop_
_entity_poly.entity_id
_entity_poly.type
_entity_poly.pdbx_seq_one_letter_code
_entity_poly.pdbx_strand_id
1 'polypeptide(L)'
;MEKGVIKDYEPPRNEFYYWKAEAGNPAILILRGVEPHIDWPSYAENVIDAAEKMGIGRVYMIGAYVGNVPHTVEPSISISSRSEPLLKELSGLGLEATNYSGPTGIYSEIIERSHKRGIAAVSIWGAVPPYIQGTNPKVAFYVLDKIVSMVGVDVSLLEMKEKGEDLDEQIALEAKQNPDLRRLISSMELEYSSIRRFDSYIV
;
A
#
# COMPACT_ATOMS: atom_id res chain seq x y z
N MET A 1 -19.23 2.51 -28.58
CA MET A 1 -20.15 3.08 -29.61
C MET A 1 -20.26 2.09 -30.77
N GLU A 2 -21.40 1.98 -31.41
CA GLU A 2 -21.57 1.21 -32.65
C GLU A 2 -22.48 2.01 -33.60
N LYS A 3 -22.00 2.29 -34.83
CA LYS A 3 -22.71 3.13 -35.81
C LYS A 3 -23.20 4.47 -35.25
N GLY A 4 -22.40 5.11 -34.40
CA GLY A 4 -22.75 6.40 -33.78
C GLY A 4 -23.67 6.32 -32.56
N VAL A 5 -24.05 5.11 -32.10
CA VAL A 5 -24.84 4.93 -30.88
C VAL A 5 -23.93 4.56 -29.70
N ILE A 6 -24.00 5.32 -28.61
CA ILE A 6 -23.35 4.95 -27.35
C ILE A 6 -24.06 3.71 -26.80
N LYS A 7 -23.30 2.62 -26.64
CA LYS A 7 -23.83 1.32 -26.18
C LYS A 7 -23.73 1.17 -24.68
N ASP A 8 -22.74 1.80 -24.09
CA ASP A 8 -22.44 1.74 -22.67
C ASP A 8 -21.67 2.99 -22.26
N TYR A 9 -21.83 3.37 -21.00
CA TYR A 9 -21.11 4.48 -20.35
C TYR A 9 -20.93 4.16 -18.89
N GLU A 10 -19.68 4.02 -18.48
CA GLU A 10 -19.31 3.74 -17.10
C GLU A 10 -18.56 4.97 -16.54
N PRO A 11 -19.22 5.81 -15.72
CA PRO A 11 -18.54 6.93 -15.10
C PRO A 11 -17.57 6.44 -14.01
N PRO A 12 -16.53 7.23 -13.67
CA PRO A 12 -15.71 6.93 -12.50
C PRO A 12 -16.57 6.91 -11.24
N ARG A 13 -16.40 5.89 -10.41
CA ARG A 13 -17.14 5.68 -9.17
C ARG A 13 -16.20 5.22 -8.07
N ASN A 14 -16.57 5.60 -6.85
CA ASN A 14 -15.93 5.11 -5.64
C ASN A 14 -16.97 4.28 -4.91
N GLU A 15 -16.66 3.01 -4.69
CA GLU A 15 -17.59 1.99 -4.27
C GLU A 15 -17.14 1.37 -2.96
N PHE A 16 -18.12 1.11 -2.10
CA PHE A 16 -17.93 0.37 -0.87
C PHE A 16 -18.33 -1.09 -1.07
N TYR A 17 -17.40 -1.99 -0.76
CA TYR A 17 -17.63 -3.43 -0.72
C TYR A 17 -17.62 -3.88 0.72
N TYR A 18 -18.61 -4.68 1.11
CA TYR A 18 -18.72 -5.21 2.46
C TYR A 18 -18.40 -6.70 2.44
N TRP A 19 -17.37 -7.09 3.19
CA TRP A 19 -17.04 -8.48 3.43
C TRP A 19 -17.50 -8.86 4.82
N LYS A 20 -18.49 -9.76 4.87
CA LYS A 20 -19.03 -10.30 6.11
C LYS A 20 -18.11 -11.40 6.62
N ALA A 21 -17.49 -11.15 7.74
CA ALA A 21 -16.72 -12.14 8.47
C ALA A 21 -17.58 -13.34 8.93
N GLU A 22 -16.95 -14.51 8.96
CA GLU A 22 -17.45 -15.65 9.74
C GLU A 22 -17.39 -15.34 11.25
N ALA A 23 -18.11 -16.12 12.07
CA ALA A 23 -18.18 -15.88 13.50
C ALA A 23 -16.78 -15.84 14.15
N GLY A 24 -16.41 -14.69 14.71
CA GLY A 24 -15.11 -14.45 15.35
C GLY A 24 -14.15 -13.57 14.55
N ASN A 25 -14.41 -13.32 13.26
CA ASN A 25 -13.59 -12.43 12.42
C ASN A 25 -14.16 -10.99 12.39
N PRO A 26 -13.33 -9.96 12.18
CA PRO A 26 -13.82 -8.60 11.97
C PRO A 26 -14.42 -8.45 10.56
N ALA A 27 -15.56 -7.77 10.47
CA ALA A 27 -16.11 -7.37 9.19
C ALA A 27 -15.21 -6.33 8.51
N ILE A 28 -15.06 -6.41 7.19
CA ILE A 28 -14.23 -5.47 6.43
C ILE A 28 -15.12 -4.65 5.51
N LEU A 29 -14.89 -3.34 5.51
CA LEU A 29 -15.39 -2.42 4.50
C LEU A 29 -14.24 -1.98 3.60
N ILE A 30 -14.36 -2.23 2.30
CA ILE A 30 -13.35 -1.87 1.30
C ILE A 30 -13.89 -0.71 0.48
N LEU A 31 -13.17 0.41 0.49
CA LEU A 31 -13.42 1.51 -0.44
C LEU A 31 -12.47 1.36 -1.64
N ARG A 32 -13.03 1.15 -2.82
CA ARG A 32 -12.28 1.10 -4.08
C ARG A 32 -12.79 2.18 -5.01
N GLY A 33 -11.89 2.93 -5.61
CA GLY A 33 -12.29 3.99 -6.52
C GLY A 33 -11.13 4.78 -7.11
N VAL A 34 -11.47 5.88 -7.75
CA VAL A 34 -10.53 6.85 -8.30
C VAL A 34 -10.32 7.96 -7.26
N GLU A 35 -9.07 8.35 -7.07
CA GLU A 35 -8.74 9.51 -6.24
C GLU A 35 -9.43 10.77 -6.81
N PRO A 36 -10.19 11.53 -5.99
CA PRO A 36 -10.85 12.73 -6.46
C PRO A 36 -9.82 13.79 -6.91
N HIS A 37 -10.10 14.51 -7.99
CA HIS A 37 -9.17 15.56 -8.48
C HIS A 37 -9.31 16.89 -7.74
N ILE A 38 -10.48 17.16 -7.16
CA ILE A 38 -10.81 18.41 -6.48
C ILE A 38 -11.57 18.11 -5.19
N ASP A 39 -11.61 19.10 -4.29
CA ASP A 39 -12.40 19.08 -3.06
C ASP A 39 -12.18 17.82 -2.19
N TRP A 40 -10.89 17.53 -1.93
CA TRP A 40 -10.48 16.50 -0.99
C TRP A 40 -11.13 16.62 0.38
N PRO A 41 -11.29 17.83 0.98
CA PRO A 41 -11.97 17.98 2.26
C PRO A 41 -13.38 17.38 2.27
N SER A 42 -14.24 17.75 1.32
CA SER A 42 -15.61 17.22 1.28
C SER A 42 -15.65 15.73 0.94
N TYR A 43 -14.76 15.25 0.05
CA TYR A 43 -14.66 13.82 -0.21
C TYR A 43 -14.29 13.03 1.06
N ALA A 44 -13.25 13.49 1.79
CA ALA A 44 -12.79 12.83 2.99
C ALA A 44 -13.85 12.84 4.09
N GLU A 45 -14.57 13.96 4.30
CA GLU A 45 -15.70 13.99 5.24
C GLU A 45 -16.77 12.95 4.86
N ASN A 46 -17.16 12.85 3.59
CA ASN A 46 -18.16 11.86 3.15
C ASN A 46 -17.68 10.40 3.39
N VAL A 47 -16.40 10.12 3.18
CA VAL A 47 -15.82 8.80 3.45
C VAL A 47 -15.85 8.49 4.95
N ILE A 48 -15.48 9.46 5.79
CA ILE A 48 -15.45 9.28 7.24
C ILE A 48 -16.87 9.20 7.83
N ASP A 49 -17.82 9.98 7.32
CA ASP A 49 -19.24 9.89 7.68
C ASP A 49 -19.80 8.49 7.38
N ALA A 50 -19.42 7.89 6.26
CA ALA A 50 -19.79 6.52 5.92
C ALA A 50 -19.15 5.51 6.90
N ALA A 51 -17.86 5.68 7.21
CA ALA A 51 -17.13 4.84 8.15
C ALA A 51 -17.75 4.89 9.56
N GLU A 52 -18.08 6.07 10.09
CA GLU A 52 -18.74 6.24 11.39
C GLU A 52 -20.11 5.56 11.43
N LYS A 53 -20.96 5.77 10.41
CA LYS A 53 -22.29 5.14 10.31
C LYS A 53 -22.22 3.62 10.30
N MET A 54 -21.14 3.06 9.79
CA MET A 54 -20.89 1.61 9.75
C MET A 54 -20.14 1.09 10.98
N GLY A 55 -19.82 1.95 11.95
CA GLY A 55 -19.14 1.57 13.18
C GLY A 55 -17.67 1.17 12.98
N ILE A 56 -17.01 1.69 11.93
CA ILE A 56 -15.61 1.39 11.64
C ILE A 56 -14.71 2.06 12.69
N GLY A 57 -13.96 1.25 13.44
CA GLY A 57 -13.02 1.74 14.46
C GLY A 57 -11.61 2.02 13.93
N ARG A 58 -11.27 1.54 12.74
CA ARG A 58 -9.92 1.68 12.17
C ARG A 58 -9.94 1.71 10.63
N VAL A 59 -9.15 2.62 10.06
CA VAL A 59 -9.02 2.83 8.61
C VAL A 59 -7.59 2.54 8.18
N TYR A 60 -7.44 1.68 7.17
CA TYR A 60 -6.17 1.37 6.53
C TYR A 60 -6.19 1.89 5.10
N MET A 61 -5.26 2.77 4.75
CA MET A 61 -5.05 3.22 3.37
C MET A 61 -3.80 2.57 2.84
N ILE A 62 -3.84 2.08 1.61
CA ILE A 62 -2.78 1.22 1.07
C ILE A 62 -2.32 1.76 -0.26
N GLY A 63 -1.03 1.70 -0.52
CA GLY A 63 -0.44 2.21 -1.75
C GLY A 63 0.96 1.67 -1.99
N ALA A 64 1.57 2.18 -3.04
CA ALA A 64 2.95 1.89 -3.39
C ALA A 64 3.60 3.13 -4.00
N TYR A 65 4.92 3.27 -3.82
CA TYR A 65 5.70 4.38 -4.37
C TYR A 65 6.97 3.83 -4.99
N VAL A 66 7.55 4.58 -5.93
CA VAL A 66 8.85 4.23 -6.50
C VAL A 66 9.94 4.56 -5.48
N GLY A 67 10.64 3.53 -5.00
CA GLY A 67 11.68 3.64 -3.99
C GLY A 67 13.03 3.14 -4.48
N ASN A 68 14.11 3.57 -3.83
CA ASN A 68 15.46 3.10 -4.13
C ASN A 68 15.73 1.73 -3.46
N VAL A 69 15.06 0.69 -3.93
CA VAL A 69 15.14 -0.68 -3.41
C VAL A 69 15.28 -1.68 -4.56
N PRO A 70 16.18 -2.68 -4.48
CA PRO A 70 16.25 -3.72 -5.49
C PRO A 70 15.09 -4.74 -5.32
N HIS A 71 14.66 -5.37 -6.41
CA HIS A 71 13.65 -6.42 -6.37
C HIS A 71 14.14 -7.69 -5.65
N THR A 72 15.45 -7.86 -5.46
CA THR A 72 16.05 -9.06 -4.84
C THR A 72 15.91 -9.13 -3.31
N VAL A 73 15.29 -8.14 -2.67
CA VAL A 73 15.07 -8.10 -1.21
C VAL A 73 13.57 -8.05 -0.86
N GLU A 74 13.26 -8.23 0.43
CA GLU A 74 11.93 -7.92 0.96
C GLU A 74 11.67 -6.41 0.82
N PRO A 75 10.54 -5.99 0.22
CA PRO A 75 10.19 -4.58 0.08
C PRO A 75 10.01 -3.90 1.44
N SER A 76 10.59 -2.71 1.60
CA SER A 76 10.26 -1.85 2.74
C SER A 76 8.80 -1.42 2.68
N ILE A 77 8.14 -1.45 3.83
CA ILE A 77 6.75 -0.99 4.00
C ILE A 77 6.76 0.21 4.93
N SER A 78 6.45 1.38 4.39
CA SER A 78 6.37 2.62 5.16
C SER A 78 4.97 2.85 5.71
N ILE A 79 4.90 3.43 6.91
CA ILE A 79 3.64 3.85 7.53
C ILE A 79 3.65 5.32 7.94
N SER A 80 2.46 5.93 7.92
CA SER A 80 2.21 7.23 8.55
C SER A 80 0.83 7.28 9.18
N SER A 81 0.73 7.99 10.31
CA SER A 81 -0.49 8.24 11.06
C SER A 81 -0.37 9.53 11.85
N ARG A 82 -1.50 10.12 12.26
CA ARG A 82 -1.56 11.18 13.27
C ARG A 82 -1.66 10.67 14.71
N SER A 83 -1.67 9.35 14.92
CA SER A 83 -1.73 8.73 16.25
C SER A 83 -0.39 8.11 16.61
N GLU A 84 0.37 8.76 17.50
CA GLU A 84 1.60 8.17 18.07
C GLU A 84 1.34 6.84 18.79
N PRO A 85 0.26 6.68 19.58
CA PRO A 85 -0.07 5.37 20.17
C PRO A 85 -0.28 4.28 19.11
N LEU A 86 -0.91 4.60 17.97
CA LEU A 86 -1.09 3.66 16.88
C LEU A 86 0.25 3.31 16.22
N LEU A 87 1.13 4.28 15.97
CA LEU A 87 2.46 3.99 15.42
C LEU A 87 3.28 3.08 16.36
N LYS A 88 3.15 3.29 17.67
CA LYS A 88 3.78 2.44 18.68
C LYS A 88 3.16 1.03 18.73
N GLU A 89 1.84 0.92 18.62
CA GLU A 89 1.14 -0.39 18.51
C GLU A 89 1.65 -1.18 17.30
N LEU A 90 1.86 -0.50 16.17
CA LEU A 90 2.32 -1.12 14.92
C LEU A 90 3.84 -1.32 14.87
N SER A 91 4.58 -0.82 15.88
CA SER A 91 6.02 -1.03 15.96
C SER A 91 6.35 -2.51 16.16
N GLY A 92 7.41 -2.98 15.51
CA GLY A 92 7.82 -4.39 15.56
C GLY A 92 7.17 -5.31 14.51
N LEU A 93 6.24 -4.82 13.70
CA LEU A 93 5.67 -5.58 12.57
C LEU A 93 6.52 -5.52 11.29
N GLY A 94 7.74 -4.99 11.36
CA GLY A 94 8.58 -4.71 10.19
C GLY A 94 8.08 -3.54 9.35
N LEU A 95 7.37 -2.59 9.98
CA LEU A 95 6.86 -1.37 9.37
C LEU A 95 7.77 -0.19 9.74
N GLU A 96 8.04 0.70 8.78
CA GLU A 96 8.96 1.84 8.95
C GLU A 96 8.16 3.15 8.97
N ALA A 97 8.26 3.94 10.04
CA ALA A 97 7.62 5.25 10.07
C ALA A 97 8.32 6.19 9.08
N THR A 98 7.55 6.78 8.14
CA THR A 98 8.13 7.67 7.14
C THR A 98 8.48 9.04 7.73
N ASN A 99 9.58 9.63 7.23
CA ASN A 99 9.99 11.01 7.48
C ASN A 99 9.81 11.90 6.24
N TYR A 100 9.02 11.45 5.26
CA TYR A 100 8.81 12.14 3.99
C TYR A 100 8.15 13.52 4.16
N SER A 101 8.64 14.49 3.39
CA SER A 101 8.06 15.82 3.26
C SER A 101 7.98 16.20 1.79
N GLY A 102 6.77 16.44 1.29
CA GLY A 102 6.52 16.74 -0.12
C GLY A 102 5.04 16.60 -0.50
N PRO A 103 4.73 16.57 -1.81
CA PRO A 103 3.38 16.33 -2.31
C PRO A 103 2.78 15.04 -1.73
N THR A 104 1.48 15.06 -1.47
CA THR A 104 0.71 13.95 -0.90
C THR A 104 -0.55 13.68 -1.72
N GLY A 105 -1.29 12.63 -1.36
CA GLY A 105 -2.59 12.27 -1.92
C GLY A 105 -3.74 12.41 -0.92
N ILE A 106 -4.93 12.02 -1.35
CA ILE A 106 -6.18 12.04 -0.60
C ILE A 106 -6.09 11.33 0.76
N TYR A 107 -5.21 10.33 0.88
CA TYR A 107 -5.00 9.59 2.12
C TYR A 107 -4.57 10.51 3.29
N SER A 108 -3.83 11.59 3.02
CA SER A 108 -3.45 12.54 4.08
C SER A 108 -4.63 13.35 4.60
N GLU A 109 -5.58 13.69 3.73
CA GLU A 109 -6.83 14.34 4.14
C GLU A 109 -7.71 13.35 4.91
N ILE A 110 -7.80 12.09 4.47
CA ILE A 110 -8.52 11.04 5.20
C ILE A 110 -7.91 10.81 6.59
N ILE A 111 -6.58 10.78 6.72
CA ILE A 111 -5.91 10.69 8.03
C ILE A 111 -6.26 11.90 8.92
N GLU A 112 -6.27 13.11 8.36
CA GLU A 112 -6.64 14.33 9.08
C GLU A 112 -8.09 14.28 9.60
N ARG A 113 -9.03 13.89 8.74
CA ARG A 113 -10.45 13.79 9.11
C ARG A 113 -10.69 12.68 10.11
N SER A 114 -10.07 11.52 9.92
CA SER A 114 -10.15 10.40 10.88
C SER A 114 -9.67 10.82 12.26
N HIS A 115 -8.51 11.49 12.33
CA HIS A 115 -7.95 11.97 13.59
C HIS A 115 -8.88 12.93 14.33
N LYS A 116 -9.48 13.90 13.61
CA LYS A 116 -10.47 14.84 14.18
C LYS A 116 -11.73 14.17 14.73
N ARG A 117 -12.09 13.00 14.18
CA ARG A 117 -13.25 12.20 14.60
C ARG A 117 -12.90 11.10 15.61
N GLY A 118 -11.62 10.97 15.99
CA GLY A 118 -11.18 9.91 16.90
C GLY A 118 -11.14 8.52 16.28
N ILE A 119 -11.18 8.40 14.95
CA ILE A 119 -11.02 7.13 14.23
C ILE A 119 -9.53 6.88 14.01
N ALA A 120 -9.06 5.69 14.39
CA ALA A 120 -7.67 5.28 14.17
C ALA A 120 -7.42 5.11 12.66
N ALA A 121 -6.44 5.82 12.10
CA ALA A 121 -6.13 5.74 10.68
C ALA A 121 -4.63 5.66 10.43
N VAL A 122 -4.22 4.78 9.52
CA VAL A 122 -2.83 4.60 9.10
C VAL A 122 -2.76 4.41 7.59
N SER A 123 -1.80 5.06 6.93
CA SER A 123 -1.46 4.76 5.55
C SER A 123 -0.24 3.84 5.50
N ILE A 124 -0.26 2.88 4.59
CA ILE A 124 0.73 1.80 4.43
C ILE A 124 1.18 1.79 2.98
N TRP A 125 2.48 1.92 2.74
CA TRP A 125 3.04 2.11 1.41
C TRP A 125 4.21 1.18 1.16
N GLY A 126 4.13 0.38 0.10
CA GLY A 126 5.23 -0.50 -0.32
C GLY A 126 6.19 0.19 -1.30
N ALA A 127 7.49 0.01 -1.09
CA ALA A 127 8.53 0.52 -1.99
C ALA A 127 8.67 -0.38 -3.24
N VAL A 128 8.53 0.20 -4.43
CA VAL A 128 8.65 -0.47 -5.73
C VAL A 128 9.97 -0.11 -6.39
N PRO A 129 10.77 -1.09 -6.87
CA PRO A 129 11.97 -0.83 -7.64
C PRO A 129 11.69 0.01 -8.91
N PRO A 130 12.54 0.98 -9.25
CA PRO A 130 12.27 1.98 -10.30
C PRO A 130 12.29 1.40 -11.71
N TYR A 131 12.87 0.21 -11.90
CA TYR A 131 12.92 -0.49 -13.18
C TYR A 131 11.74 -1.44 -13.41
N ILE A 132 10.86 -1.63 -12.42
CA ILE A 132 9.63 -2.42 -12.61
C ILE A 132 8.53 -1.50 -13.10
N GLN A 133 7.97 -1.82 -14.27
CA GLN A 133 6.84 -1.10 -14.84
C GLN A 133 5.55 -1.92 -14.67
N GLY A 134 4.45 -1.23 -14.35
CA GLY A 134 3.14 -1.86 -14.19
C GLY A 134 2.94 -2.50 -12.81
N THR A 135 2.30 -3.67 -12.78
CA THR A 135 1.92 -4.35 -11.54
C THR A 135 3.13 -4.98 -10.84
N ASN A 136 3.21 -4.85 -9.52
CA ASN A 136 4.21 -5.52 -8.70
C ASN A 136 3.53 -6.44 -7.65
N PRO A 137 3.31 -7.73 -7.97
CA PRO A 137 2.65 -8.67 -7.07
C PRO A 137 3.42 -8.92 -5.77
N LYS A 138 4.76 -8.86 -5.82
CA LYS A 138 5.61 -9.00 -4.62
C LYS A 138 5.32 -7.89 -3.62
N VAL A 139 5.33 -6.64 -4.05
CA VAL A 139 5.03 -5.50 -3.16
C VAL A 139 3.59 -5.56 -2.66
N ALA A 140 2.64 -5.92 -3.52
CA ALA A 140 1.25 -6.10 -3.11
C ALA A 140 1.09 -7.21 -2.06
N PHE A 141 1.77 -8.35 -2.23
CA PHE A 141 1.81 -9.45 -1.25
C PHE A 141 2.29 -8.95 0.11
N TYR A 142 3.44 -8.28 0.17
CA TYR A 142 4.02 -7.81 1.42
C TYR A 142 3.15 -6.76 2.12
N VAL A 143 2.53 -5.83 1.38
CA VAL A 143 1.58 -4.86 1.95
C VAL A 143 0.33 -5.58 2.51
N LEU A 144 -0.25 -6.51 1.74
CA LEU A 144 -1.42 -7.27 2.16
C LEU A 144 -1.14 -8.19 3.34
N ASP A 145 0.02 -8.84 3.40
CA ASP A 145 0.44 -9.68 4.53
C ASP A 145 0.39 -8.92 5.85
N LYS A 146 0.92 -7.67 5.87
CA LYS A 146 0.82 -6.80 7.05
C LYS A 146 -0.62 -6.45 7.39
N ILE A 147 -1.44 -6.13 6.39
CA ILE A 147 -2.85 -5.75 6.62
C ILE A 147 -3.65 -6.93 7.16
N VAL A 148 -3.51 -8.10 6.55
CA VAL A 148 -4.16 -9.34 6.98
C VAL A 148 -3.78 -9.66 8.42
N SER A 149 -2.50 -9.53 8.79
CA SER A 149 -2.03 -9.68 10.17
C SER A 149 -2.61 -8.63 11.12
N MET A 150 -2.67 -7.35 10.72
CA MET A 150 -3.19 -6.26 11.55
C MET A 150 -4.71 -6.31 11.74
N VAL A 151 -5.42 -6.75 10.71
CA VAL A 151 -6.89 -6.89 10.72
C VAL A 151 -7.28 -8.20 11.40
N GLY A 152 -6.43 -9.23 11.37
CA GLY A 152 -6.71 -10.52 12.00
C GLY A 152 -7.70 -11.37 11.21
N VAL A 153 -7.56 -11.38 9.89
CA VAL A 153 -8.37 -12.22 8.99
C VAL A 153 -7.53 -13.32 8.37
N ASP A 154 -8.17 -14.44 8.03
CA ASP A 154 -7.50 -15.54 7.34
C ASP A 154 -7.80 -15.44 5.84
N VAL A 155 -6.83 -14.91 5.09
CA VAL A 155 -6.88 -14.79 3.64
C VAL A 155 -5.60 -15.37 3.06
N SER A 156 -5.73 -16.37 2.21
CA SER A 156 -4.57 -16.92 1.49
C SER A 156 -4.04 -15.92 0.48
N LEU A 157 -2.76 -15.59 0.59
CA LEU A 157 -2.03 -14.74 -0.35
C LEU A 157 -1.05 -15.54 -1.24
N LEU A 158 -1.20 -16.87 -1.29
CA LEU A 158 -0.26 -17.76 -1.97
C LEU A 158 -0.10 -17.42 -3.46
N GLU A 159 -1.21 -17.28 -4.19
CA GLU A 159 -1.17 -16.95 -5.62
C GLU A 159 -0.44 -15.63 -5.90
N MET A 160 -0.59 -14.65 -4.98
CA MET A 160 0.07 -13.36 -5.12
C MET A 160 1.57 -13.46 -4.85
N LYS A 161 1.96 -14.31 -3.89
CA LYS A 161 3.35 -14.62 -3.59
C LYS A 161 4.04 -15.29 -4.79
N GLU A 162 3.42 -16.33 -5.34
CA GLU A 162 3.91 -17.06 -6.53
C GLU A 162 4.10 -16.11 -7.72
N LYS A 163 3.13 -15.24 -7.99
CA LYS A 163 3.25 -14.20 -9.04
C LYS A 163 4.39 -13.21 -8.77
N GLY A 164 4.74 -12.97 -7.51
CA GLY A 164 5.88 -12.13 -7.13
C GLY A 164 7.20 -12.83 -7.40
N GLU A 165 7.30 -14.12 -7.09
CA GLU A 165 8.45 -14.98 -7.38
C GLU A 165 8.68 -15.10 -8.90
N ASP A 166 7.61 -15.33 -9.67
CA ASP A 166 7.66 -15.35 -11.14
C ASP A 166 8.18 -14.04 -11.73
N LEU A 167 7.76 -12.89 -11.18
CA LEU A 167 8.22 -11.58 -11.61
C LEU A 167 9.72 -11.41 -11.34
N ASP A 168 10.20 -11.82 -10.16
CA ASP A 168 11.62 -11.75 -9.81
C ASP A 168 12.47 -12.63 -10.76
N GLU A 169 12.00 -13.83 -11.10
CA GLU A 169 12.68 -14.71 -12.06
C GLU A 169 12.75 -14.09 -13.46
N GLN A 170 11.66 -13.47 -13.93
CA GLN A 170 11.61 -12.79 -15.22
C GLN A 170 12.62 -11.64 -15.29
N ILE A 171 12.68 -10.80 -14.24
CA ILE A 171 13.65 -9.70 -14.15
C ILE A 171 15.09 -10.24 -14.14
N ALA A 172 15.35 -11.33 -13.41
CA ALA A 172 16.66 -11.95 -13.38
C ALA A 172 17.09 -12.51 -14.76
N LEU A 173 16.15 -13.06 -15.52
CA LEU A 173 16.40 -13.50 -16.90
C LEU A 173 16.67 -12.32 -17.84
N GLU A 174 15.94 -11.22 -17.69
CA GLU A 174 16.17 -10.00 -18.47
C GLU A 174 17.54 -9.39 -18.16
N ALA A 175 17.91 -9.30 -16.89
CA ALA A 175 19.21 -8.79 -16.46
C ALA A 175 20.40 -9.60 -17.01
N LYS A 176 20.21 -10.90 -17.29
CA LYS A 176 21.23 -11.73 -17.98
C LYS A 176 21.48 -11.29 -19.42
N GLN A 177 20.50 -10.67 -20.07
CA GLN A 177 20.57 -10.21 -21.45
C GLN A 177 20.81 -8.69 -21.55
N ASN A 178 20.53 -7.94 -20.48
CA ASN A 178 20.68 -6.48 -20.40
C ASN A 178 21.76 -6.08 -19.38
N PRO A 179 23.00 -5.75 -19.83
CA PRO A 179 24.10 -5.35 -18.95
C PRO A 179 23.81 -4.10 -18.11
N ASP A 180 23.02 -3.15 -18.62
CA ASP A 180 22.72 -1.91 -17.92
C ASP A 180 21.74 -2.14 -16.78
N LEU A 181 20.68 -2.93 -17.03
CA LEU A 181 19.77 -3.38 -15.98
C LEU A 181 20.51 -4.15 -14.88
N ARG A 182 21.44 -5.04 -15.25
CA ARG A 182 22.25 -5.79 -14.28
C ARG A 182 23.09 -4.87 -13.41
N ARG A 183 23.80 -3.91 -14.01
CA ARG A 183 24.60 -2.93 -13.25
C ARG A 183 23.73 -2.12 -12.31
N LEU A 184 22.55 -1.68 -12.76
CA LEU A 184 21.59 -0.96 -11.94
C LEU A 184 21.16 -1.78 -10.72
N ILE A 185 20.71 -3.02 -10.92
CA ILE A 185 20.32 -3.93 -9.83
C ILE A 185 21.48 -4.09 -8.84
N SER A 186 22.68 -4.43 -9.32
CA SER A 186 23.85 -4.61 -8.44
C SER A 186 24.23 -3.34 -7.68
N SER A 187 24.11 -2.16 -8.29
CA SER A 187 24.38 -0.89 -7.60
C SER A 187 23.38 -0.64 -6.46
N MET A 188 22.10 -0.94 -6.68
CA MET A 188 21.05 -0.78 -5.68
C MET A 188 21.18 -1.82 -4.55
N GLU A 189 21.62 -3.04 -4.85
CA GLU A 189 21.92 -4.06 -3.83
C GLU A 189 23.06 -3.63 -2.90
N LEU A 190 24.12 -3.05 -3.46
CA LEU A 190 25.23 -2.51 -2.69
C LEU A 190 24.77 -1.35 -1.79
N GLU A 191 23.99 -0.42 -2.34
CA GLU A 191 23.46 0.72 -1.58
C GLU A 191 22.55 0.26 -0.44
N TYR A 192 21.59 -0.62 -0.74
CA TYR A 192 20.67 -1.18 0.26
C TYR A 192 21.42 -1.89 1.40
N SER A 193 22.42 -2.72 1.07
CA SER A 193 23.23 -3.42 2.07
C SER A 193 24.03 -2.47 2.97
N SER A 194 24.45 -1.33 2.43
CA SER A 194 25.24 -0.32 3.15
C SER A 194 24.37 0.43 4.16
N ILE A 195 23.16 0.83 3.76
CA ILE A 195 22.18 1.51 4.61
C ILE A 195 21.75 0.60 5.76
N ARG A 196 21.33 -0.65 5.48
CA ARG A 196 20.88 -1.59 6.52
C ARG A 196 21.96 -1.95 7.52
N ARG A 197 23.23 -2.05 7.08
CA ARG A 197 24.36 -2.23 8.01
C ARG A 197 24.49 -1.04 8.93
N PHE A 198 24.39 0.19 8.42
CA PHE A 198 24.49 1.40 9.22
C PHE A 198 23.42 1.47 10.31
N ASP A 199 22.16 1.16 9.96
CA ASP A 199 21.06 1.10 10.93
C ASP A 199 21.29 0.03 12.00
N SER A 200 21.88 -1.11 11.64
CA SER A 200 22.18 -2.19 12.59
C SER A 200 23.28 -1.86 13.61
N TYR A 201 24.09 -0.82 13.38
CA TYR A 201 25.11 -0.35 14.33
C TYR A 201 24.62 0.75 15.29
N ILE A 202 23.40 1.25 15.09
CA ILE A 202 22.84 2.38 15.86
C ILE A 202 21.79 1.91 16.90
N VAL A 203 21.53 0.60 16.99
CA VAL A 203 20.65 -0.02 17.99
C VAL A 203 21.43 -0.55 19.18
#